data_AF-A0AAD6RXT6-F1
#
_entry.id   AF-A0AAD6RXT6-F1
#
_cell.length_a   1.000
_cell.length_b   1.000
_cell.length_c   1.000
_cell.angle_alpha   90.00
_cell.angle_beta   90.00
_cell.angle_gamma   90.00
#
_symmetry.space_group_name_H-M   'P 1'
#
loop_
_entity.id
_entity.type
_entity.pdbx_description
1 polymer ?
#
loop_
_entity_poly.entity_id
_entity_poly.type
_entity_poly.pdbx_seq_one_letter_code
_entity_poly.pdbx_strand_id
1 'polypeptide(L)'
;MATRIVTHYVLGVQSQLNRECVRKFGLGATVAKVEKANSTKEILGGLTPLLYHLALVSRDTKTRLINEVKSEPGNQTKQENQTVESYVAAQRGLPDEKRYIYFSEREGRTTIFGIHHAIIKYIHKVRTLDCDTTFKPVVGKTDVYEINGWMPGINAELTLGRVWIKFHDRRSFQFVWEELLSLVKRLTSQRLGFKALHRSGTLLGFNADMEAAPLLRMADALLSTIDLKSVAEEVGGAPISLLKPITRICYSHIKRGLPDLSHLPHEDQDRVSSFMYLETPEDVEEFKLWIRSLPDPNDVILYWWEHKEMHEWLLPTAIECLTDMASDDWYVIEATTNFGEAQHKANNAQTRINMGSSNPSSSIYEILDTRRAAEIETMLQSGNLHNPRNKVSHRYANRNRRRVHATEKVKHARVEQEDLRAAEKAVADAQAHLKQMRAESNIWSNPQSVFALLTMFQAIVALFYKK
;
A
#
# COMPACT_ATOMS: atom_id res chain seq x y z
N MET A 1 -55.83 12.28 -7.38
CA MET A 1 -55.13 13.36 -6.65
C MET A 1 -54.72 12.91 -5.24
N ALA A 2 -55.62 12.28 -4.46
CA ALA A 2 -55.32 11.73 -3.13
C ALA A 2 -54.15 10.71 -3.09
N THR A 3 -54.05 9.80 -4.06
CA THR A 3 -52.98 8.80 -4.12
C THR A 3 -51.59 9.40 -4.32
N ARG A 4 -51.47 10.52 -5.07
CA ARG A 4 -50.19 11.22 -5.27
C ARG A 4 -49.73 11.96 -4.01
N ILE A 5 -50.66 12.43 -3.19
CA ILE A 5 -50.38 13.17 -1.95
C ILE A 5 -49.86 12.22 -0.87
N VAL A 6 -50.48 11.03 -0.73
CA VAL A 6 -50.04 10.01 0.24
C VAL A 6 -48.65 9.48 -0.11
N THR A 7 -48.37 9.19 -1.38
CA THR A 7 -47.04 8.72 -1.81
C THR A 7 -45.94 9.76 -1.57
N HIS A 8 -46.21 11.05 -1.80
CA HIS A 8 -45.23 12.10 -1.51
C HIS A 8 -44.95 12.27 -0.02
N TYR A 9 -45.98 12.19 0.82
CA TYR A 9 -45.83 12.32 2.27
C TYR A 9 -45.01 11.16 2.85
N VAL A 10 -45.32 9.93 2.44
CA VAL A 10 -44.62 8.71 2.88
C VAL A 10 -43.15 8.73 2.47
N LEU A 11 -42.84 9.13 1.23
CA LEU A 11 -41.45 9.25 0.74
C LEU A 11 -40.66 10.37 1.44
N GLY A 12 -41.32 11.47 1.81
CA GLY A 12 -40.71 12.57 2.55
C GLY A 12 -40.27 12.15 3.96
N VAL A 13 -41.18 11.51 4.71
CA VAL A 13 -40.91 11.02 6.07
C VAL A 13 -39.78 9.97 6.07
N GLN A 14 -39.77 9.06 5.10
CA GLN A 14 -38.73 8.04 4.97
C GLN A 14 -37.37 8.61 4.61
N SER A 15 -37.35 9.65 3.76
CA SER A 15 -36.11 10.35 3.43
C SER A 15 -35.54 11.03 4.67
N GLN A 16 -36.38 11.68 5.48
CA GLN A 16 -35.98 12.33 6.72
C GLN A 16 -35.44 11.33 7.76
N LEU A 17 -36.10 10.19 7.94
CA LEU A 17 -35.66 9.13 8.85
C LEU A 17 -34.29 8.55 8.46
N ASN A 18 -34.06 8.33 7.15
CA ASN A 18 -32.75 7.92 6.64
C ASN A 18 -31.70 8.99 6.91
N ARG A 19 -32.01 10.28 6.71
CA ARG A 19 -31.06 11.37 7.02
C ARG A 19 -30.70 11.38 8.49
N GLU A 20 -31.66 11.18 9.38
CA GLU A 20 -31.43 11.13 10.82
C GLU A 20 -30.55 9.94 11.21
N CYS A 21 -30.81 8.75 10.65
CA CYS A 21 -29.95 7.58 10.82
C CYS A 21 -28.52 7.85 10.36
N VAL A 22 -28.35 8.51 9.20
CA VAL A 22 -27.03 8.90 8.68
C VAL A 22 -26.35 9.94 9.57
N ARG A 23 -27.07 10.97 10.05
CA ARG A 23 -26.53 12.01 10.94
C ARG A 23 -26.10 11.43 12.29
N LYS A 24 -26.93 10.56 12.89
CA LYS A 24 -26.62 9.91 14.17
C LYS A 24 -25.50 8.88 14.05
N PHE A 25 -25.34 8.25 12.87
CA PHE A 25 -24.14 7.46 12.58
C PHE A 25 -22.89 8.35 12.44
N GLY A 26 -23.00 9.45 11.69
CA GLY A 26 -21.95 10.44 11.48
C GLY A 26 -20.98 10.10 10.35
N LEU A 27 -19.72 10.56 10.49
CA LEU A 27 -18.67 10.44 9.48
C LEU A 27 -18.38 9.00 9.07
N GLY A 28 -18.07 8.77 7.79
CA GLY A 28 -17.83 7.43 7.25
C GLY A 28 -19.07 6.57 7.04
N ALA A 29 -20.27 7.15 7.11
CA ALA A 29 -21.53 6.48 6.76
C ALA A 29 -21.45 5.83 5.38
N THR A 30 -21.74 4.54 5.32
CA THR A 30 -22.06 3.79 4.09
C THR A 30 -23.40 3.11 4.30
N VAL A 31 -24.09 2.71 3.22
CA VAL A 31 -25.39 2.04 3.33
C VAL A 31 -25.32 0.88 4.32
N ALA A 32 -24.35 -0.02 4.15
CA ALA A 32 -24.18 -1.19 5.01
C ALA A 32 -23.83 -0.84 6.47
N LYS A 33 -23.03 0.21 6.70
CA LYS A 33 -22.66 0.63 8.06
C LYS A 33 -23.85 1.27 8.79
N VAL A 34 -24.59 2.14 8.11
CA VAL A 34 -25.79 2.79 8.67
C VAL A 34 -26.85 1.73 8.98
N GLU A 35 -27.08 0.75 8.10
CA GLU A 35 -28.06 -0.33 8.36
C GLU A 35 -27.73 -1.19 9.57
N LYS A 36 -26.45 -1.45 9.82
CA LYS A 36 -25.98 -2.31 10.91
C LYS A 36 -25.76 -1.56 12.23
N ALA A 37 -25.79 -0.23 12.22
CA ALA A 37 -25.47 0.58 13.39
C ALA A 37 -26.53 0.47 14.48
N ASN A 38 -26.07 0.41 15.74
CA ASN A 38 -26.97 0.45 16.89
C ASN A 38 -27.75 1.76 16.97
N SER A 39 -27.17 2.89 16.56
CA SER A 39 -27.85 4.19 16.48
C SER A 39 -29.03 4.18 15.50
N THR A 40 -28.92 3.47 14.38
CA THR A 40 -30.01 3.30 13.44
C THR A 40 -31.12 2.44 14.04
N LYS A 41 -30.78 1.33 14.71
CA LYS A 41 -31.78 0.54 15.43
C LYS A 41 -32.50 1.37 16.49
N GLU A 42 -31.77 2.19 17.24
CA GLU A 42 -32.35 3.07 18.26
C GLU A 42 -33.36 4.07 17.66
N ILE A 43 -33.02 4.72 16.53
CA ILE A 43 -33.94 5.61 15.80
C ILE A 43 -35.17 4.84 15.29
N LEU A 44 -34.99 3.60 14.85
CA LEU A 44 -36.05 2.75 14.31
C LEU A 44 -36.77 1.91 15.38
N GLY A 45 -36.67 2.28 16.66
CA GLY A 45 -37.38 1.60 17.75
C GLY A 45 -36.95 0.14 17.97
N GLY A 46 -35.67 -0.17 17.76
CA GLY A 46 -35.07 -1.50 17.85
C GLY A 46 -35.13 -2.31 16.55
N LEU A 47 -35.85 -1.85 15.53
CA LEU A 47 -36.03 -2.56 14.27
C LEU A 47 -34.87 -2.32 13.29
N THR A 48 -34.68 -3.25 12.35
CA THR A 48 -33.80 -3.03 11.20
C THR A 48 -34.53 -2.22 10.13
N PRO A 49 -33.84 -1.51 9.22
CA PRO A 49 -34.48 -0.76 8.14
C PRO A 49 -35.45 -1.59 7.29
N LEU A 50 -35.12 -2.87 7.06
CA LEU A 50 -35.97 -3.83 6.35
C LEU A 50 -37.27 -4.12 7.11
N LEU A 51 -37.18 -4.31 8.43
CA LEU A 51 -38.34 -4.60 9.29
C LEU A 51 -39.19 -3.36 9.57
N TYR A 52 -38.59 -2.17 9.50
CA TYR A 52 -39.30 -0.91 9.70
C TYR A 52 -40.14 -0.54 8.47
N HIS A 53 -39.52 -0.48 7.27
CA HIS A 53 -40.26 -0.17 6.02
C HIS A 53 -39.47 -0.51 4.75
N LEU A 54 -40.10 -1.14 3.75
CA LEU A 54 -39.45 -1.57 2.49
C LEU A 54 -38.75 -0.45 1.70
N ALA A 55 -39.34 0.75 1.66
CA ALA A 55 -38.70 1.90 1.02
C ALA A 55 -37.38 2.35 1.70
N LEU A 56 -37.14 1.97 2.95
CA LEU A 56 -35.84 2.12 3.63
C LEU A 56 -34.86 1.01 3.22
N VAL A 57 -35.10 0.23 2.17
CA VAL A 57 -34.16 -0.80 1.68
C VAL A 57 -33.45 -0.35 0.40
N SER A 58 -33.96 0.69 -0.27
CA SER A 58 -33.37 1.18 -1.53
C SER A 58 -31.93 1.67 -1.33
N ARG A 59 -30.98 0.90 -1.89
CA ARG A 59 -29.54 1.18 -1.81
C ARG A 59 -29.19 2.49 -2.51
N ASP A 60 -29.81 2.78 -3.64
CA ASP A 60 -29.54 4.00 -4.42
C ASP A 60 -30.08 5.23 -3.71
N THR A 61 -31.30 5.15 -3.16
CA THR A 61 -31.89 6.23 -2.37
C THR A 61 -31.06 6.52 -1.13
N LYS A 62 -30.60 5.49 -0.42
CA LYS A 62 -29.70 5.66 0.73
C LYS A 62 -28.34 6.21 0.33
N THR A 63 -27.74 5.74 -0.76
CA THR A 63 -26.48 6.27 -1.26
C THR A 63 -26.61 7.75 -1.57
N ARG A 64 -27.68 8.16 -2.27
CA ARG A 64 -28.01 9.55 -2.53
C ARG A 64 -28.21 10.36 -1.24
N LEU A 65 -29.01 9.87 -0.29
CA LEU A 65 -29.27 10.57 0.97
C LEU A 65 -28.02 10.67 1.86
N ILE A 66 -27.20 9.62 1.91
CA ILE A 66 -25.88 9.65 2.55
C ILE A 66 -25.04 10.73 1.89
N ASN A 67 -25.07 10.81 0.55
CA ASN A 67 -24.31 11.79 -0.18
C ASN A 67 -24.78 13.23 0.08
N GLU A 68 -26.10 13.44 0.15
CA GLU A 68 -26.74 14.72 0.44
C GLU A 68 -26.46 15.17 1.89
N VAL A 69 -26.62 14.28 2.87
CA VAL A 69 -26.35 14.55 4.29
C VAL A 69 -24.87 14.80 4.54
N LYS A 70 -23.97 14.16 3.80
CA LYS A 70 -22.54 14.46 3.82
C LYS A 70 -22.19 15.80 3.15
N SER A 71 -23.03 16.31 2.26
CA SER A 71 -22.86 17.62 1.61
C SER A 71 -23.64 18.75 2.29
N GLU A 72 -24.45 18.46 3.32
CA GLU A 72 -25.22 19.48 4.05
C GLU A 72 -24.28 20.37 4.88
N PRO A 73 -24.36 21.71 4.74
CA PRO A 73 -23.51 22.67 5.47
C PRO A 73 -23.63 22.63 7.00
N GLY A 74 -24.62 21.88 7.54
CA GLY A 74 -24.83 21.70 8.99
C GLY A 74 -24.20 20.43 9.57
N ASN A 75 -23.73 19.50 8.73
CA ASN A 75 -22.85 18.39 9.13
C ASN A 75 -21.37 18.71 8.90
N GLN A 76 -21.11 19.78 8.16
CA GLN A 76 -19.87 20.53 8.21
C GLN A 76 -19.93 21.37 9.48
N THR A 77 -19.01 21.15 10.42
CA THR A 77 -18.98 21.96 11.65
C THR A 77 -18.88 23.45 11.31
N LYS A 78 -19.42 24.34 12.16
CA LYS A 78 -19.30 25.81 12.06
C LYS A 78 -17.87 26.34 11.78
N GLN A 79 -16.83 25.53 11.98
CA GLN A 79 -15.42 25.82 11.69
C GLN A 79 -15.05 25.82 10.19
N GLU A 80 -15.86 25.26 9.27
CA GLU A 80 -15.51 25.27 7.83
C GLU A 80 -15.69 26.63 7.14
N ASN A 81 -16.43 27.57 7.76
CA ASN A 81 -16.53 28.95 7.30
C ASN A 81 -15.37 29.85 7.77
N GLN A 82 -14.43 29.32 8.56
CA GLN A 82 -13.22 30.03 8.96
C GLN A 82 -12.15 29.92 7.86
N THR A 83 -11.49 31.02 7.52
CA THR A 83 -10.27 30.99 6.70
C THR A 83 -9.20 30.17 7.43
N VAL A 84 -8.29 29.52 6.67
CA VAL A 84 -7.13 28.80 7.22
C VAL A 84 -6.44 29.66 8.28
N GLU A 85 -6.23 30.94 7.97
CA GLU A 85 -5.60 31.93 8.83
C GLU A 85 -6.34 32.15 10.14
N SER A 86 -7.68 32.32 10.10
CA SER A 86 -8.48 32.50 11.30
C SER A 86 -8.50 31.25 12.19
N TYR A 87 -8.47 30.06 11.60
CA TYR A 87 -8.38 28.81 12.35
C TYR A 87 -7.00 28.63 12.99
N VAL A 88 -5.93 28.86 12.22
CA VAL A 88 -4.55 28.84 12.73
C VAL A 88 -4.39 29.86 13.87
N ALA A 89 -4.95 31.06 13.72
CA ALA A 89 -4.93 32.08 14.77
C ALA A 89 -5.64 31.60 16.05
N ALA A 90 -6.83 30.99 15.92
CA ALA A 90 -7.55 30.41 17.05
C ALA A 90 -6.74 29.30 17.75
N GLN A 91 -6.12 28.41 16.98
CA GLN A 91 -5.31 27.30 17.48
C GLN A 91 -4.03 27.78 18.19
N ARG A 92 -3.40 28.87 17.71
CA ARG A 92 -2.25 29.50 18.38
C ARG A 92 -2.59 30.07 19.77
N GLY A 93 -3.84 30.45 20.00
CA GLY A 93 -4.31 30.91 21.31
C GLY A 93 -4.54 29.79 22.33
N LEU A 94 -4.59 28.53 21.90
CA LEU A 94 -4.80 27.38 22.77
C LEU A 94 -3.48 26.89 23.39
N PRO A 95 -3.52 26.34 24.62
CA PRO A 95 -2.39 25.60 25.16
C PRO A 95 -2.13 24.33 24.35
N ASP A 96 -0.91 23.79 24.40
CA ASP A 96 -0.47 22.71 23.52
C ASP A 96 -1.33 21.44 23.64
N GLU A 97 -1.88 21.15 24.82
CA GLU A 97 -2.71 19.97 25.07
C GLU A 97 -4.08 20.04 24.40
N LYS A 98 -4.54 21.25 24.05
CA LYS A 98 -5.81 21.51 23.36
C LYS A 98 -5.63 21.89 21.89
N ARG A 99 -4.38 22.06 21.45
CA ARG A 99 -4.07 22.47 20.09
C ARG A 99 -4.01 21.24 19.20
N TYR A 100 -4.67 21.33 18.04
CA TYR A 100 -4.59 20.32 16.99
C TYR A 100 -3.67 20.76 15.85
N ILE A 101 -3.67 22.06 15.53
CA ILE A 101 -2.91 22.62 14.41
C ILE A 101 -1.64 23.34 14.88
N TYR A 102 -0.51 22.98 14.28
CA TYR A 102 0.77 23.66 14.43
C TYR A 102 1.21 24.18 13.08
N PHE A 103 1.37 25.50 12.97
CA PHE A 103 1.75 26.18 11.74
C PHE A 103 3.21 26.62 11.80
N SER A 104 3.97 26.35 10.75
CA SER A 104 5.31 26.89 10.53
C SER A 104 5.41 27.49 9.12
N GLU A 105 6.05 28.65 9.02
CA GLU A 105 6.38 29.28 7.74
C GLU A 105 7.85 29.66 7.74
N ARG A 106 8.61 29.10 6.80
CA ARG A 106 10.05 29.30 6.68
C ARG A 106 10.41 29.43 5.21
N GLU A 107 11.17 30.46 4.86
CA GLU A 107 11.63 30.69 3.47
C GLU A 107 10.48 30.68 2.44
N GLY A 108 9.32 31.28 2.79
CA GLY A 108 8.12 31.32 1.94
C GLY A 108 7.41 29.97 1.76
N ARG A 109 7.81 28.93 2.51
CA ARG A 109 7.18 27.61 2.53
C ARG A 109 6.34 27.45 3.78
N THR A 110 5.07 27.17 3.58
CA THR A 110 4.13 26.91 4.65
C THR A 110 4.01 25.40 4.90
N THR A 111 4.14 25.01 6.16
CA THR A 111 3.89 23.65 6.63
C THR A 111 2.87 23.72 7.77
N ILE A 112 1.83 22.90 7.70
CA ILE A 112 0.80 22.82 8.73
C ILE A 112 0.78 21.39 9.24
N PHE A 113 0.94 21.19 10.54
CA PHE A 113 0.81 19.90 11.20
C PHE A 113 -0.53 19.79 11.90
N GLY A 114 -1.24 18.68 11.69
CA GLY A 114 -2.39 18.25 12.44
C GLY A 114 -1.98 17.11 13.35
N ILE A 115 -1.80 17.41 14.63
CA ILE A 115 -1.31 16.47 15.63
C ILE A 115 -2.25 16.50 16.82
N HIS A 116 -2.86 15.37 17.13
CA HIS A 116 -3.69 15.22 18.33
C HIS A 116 -2.81 14.85 19.53
N HIS A 117 -2.80 15.66 20.58
CA HIS A 117 -1.92 15.49 21.75
C HIS A 117 -2.07 14.10 22.41
N ALA A 118 -3.29 13.57 22.52
CA ALA A 118 -3.51 12.24 23.09
C ALA A 118 -3.02 11.07 22.21
N ILE A 119 -2.73 11.32 20.93
CA ILE A 119 -2.21 10.31 19.99
C ILE A 119 -0.69 10.41 19.91
N ILE A 120 -0.12 11.62 19.79
CA ILE A 120 1.32 11.80 19.56
C ILE A 120 2.17 11.23 20.70
N LYS A 121 1.63 11.14 21.93
CA LYS A 121 2.30 10.45 23.06
C LYS A 121 2.68 9.00 22.74
N TYR A 122 2.02 8.37 21.77
CA TYR A 122 2.29 7.00 21.33
C TYR A 122 3.40 6.89 20.28
N ILE A 123 3.92 8.00 19.75
CA ILE A 123 5.02 7.97 18.76
C ILE A 123 6.27 7.28 19.30
N HIS A 124 6.50 7.32 20.61
CA HIS A 124 7.63 6.64 21.26
C HIS A 124 7.36 5.15 21.53
N LYS A 125 6.14 4.68 21.25
CA LYS A 125 5.70 3.29 21.44
C LYS A 125 5.49 2.56 20.12
N VAL A 126 5.60 3.24 18.99
CA VAL A 126 5.56 2.57 17.68
C VAL A 126 6.93 1.97 17.38
N ARG A 127 6.95 0.88 16.60
CA ARG A 127 8.21 0.24 16.18
C ARG A 127 8.78 0.87 14.92
N THR A 128 7.90 1.27 14.03
CA THR A 128 8.25 1.82 12.72
C THR A 128 7.46 3.09 12.51
N LEU A 129 8.06 4.00 11.77
CA LEU A 129 7.33 5.07 11.12
C LEU A 129 7.17 4.71 9.66
N ASP A 130 5.99 4.96 9.15
CA ASP A 130 5.61 4.71 7.78
C ASP A 130 5.05 6.03 7.26
N CYS A 131 5.67 6.60 6.24
CA CYS A 131 5.09 7.77 5.59
C CYS A 131 4.80 7.43 4.14
N ASP A 132 3.54 7.60 3.79
CA ASP A 132 3.05 7.38 2.44
C ASP A 132 2.77 8.75 1.83
N THR A 133 3.41 9.02 0.68
CA THR A 133 3.20 10.21 -0.13
C THR A 133 1.98 10.03 -1.02
N THR A 134 0.82 9.71 -0.45
CA THR A 134 -0.43 9.77 -1.20
C THR A 134 -0.83 11.24 -1.34
N PHE A 135 -0.37 11.88 -2.40
CA PHE A 135 -0.77 13.22 -2.83
C PHE A 135 -2.27 13.23 -3.14
N LYS A 136 -3.09 13.44 -2.11
CA LYS A 136 -4.50 13.73 -2.32
C LYS A 136 -4.57 15.18 -2.72
N PRO A 137 -5.13 15.52 -3.88
CA PRO A 137 -5.51 16.89 -4.15
C PRO A 137 -6.57 17.28 -3.12
N VAL A 138 -6.13 17.93 -2.04
CA VAL A 138 -6.98 18.84 -1.31
C VAL A 138 -7.33 19.93 -2.32
N VAL A 139 -8.60 20.33 -2.45
CA VAL A 139 -8.98 21.35 -3.43
C VAL A 139 -8.06 22.57 -3.27
N GLY A 140 -7.17 22.80 -4.23
CA GLY A 140 -6.06 23.76 -4.10
C GLY A 140 -4.70 23.21 -4.54
N LYS A 141 -3.62 23.84 -4.08
CA LYS A 141 -2.21 23.49 -4.38
C LYS A 141 -1.50 22.86 -3.17
N THR A 142 -2.23 22.12 -2.34
CA THR A 142 -1.73 21.60 -1.07
C THR A 142 -1.98 20.12 -0.98
N ASP A 143 -0.95 19.39 -0.62
CA ASP A 143 -0.97 17.95 -0.45
C ASP A 143 -0.88 17.57 1.03
N VAL A 144 -1.37 16.38 1.36
CA VAL A 144 -1.34 15.84 2.72
C VAL A 144 -0.36 14.69 2.78
N TYR A 145 0.56 14.78 3.73
CA TYR A 145 1.51 13.75 4.09
C TYR A 145 1.07 13.15 5.43
N GLU A 146 0.71 11.88 5.48
CA GLU A 146 0.33 11.21 6.74
C GLU A 146 1.55 10.53 7.36
N ILE A 147 1.78 10.80 8.64
CA ILE A 147 2.83 10.14 9.43
C ILE A 147 2.14 9.02 10.19
N ASN A 148 2.41 7.78 9.80
CA ASN A 148 1.85 6.59 10.43
C ASN A 148 2.92 5.85 11.21
N GLY A 149 2.49 4.99 12.12
CA GLY A 149 3.39 4.08 12.80
C GLY A 149 2.70 2.84 13.34
N TRP A 150 3.43 1.73 13.36
CA TRP A 150 2.92 0.46 13.89
C TRP A 150 3.04 0.40 15.41
N MET A 151 1.91 0.39 16.13
CA MET A 151 1.87 0.31 17.59
C MET A 151 1.61 -1.13 18.05
N PRO A 152 2.61 -1.84 18.62
CA PRO A 152 2.44 -3.24 19.01
C PRO A 152 1.40 -3.45 20.12
N GLY A 153 1.29 -2.50 21.05
CA GLY A 153 0.40 -2.59 22.20
C GLY A 153 -1.08 -2.72 21.84
N ILE A 154 -1.49 -2.13 20.71
CA ILE A 154 -2.85 -2.27 20.16
C ILE A 154 -2.89 -3.12 18.89
N ASN A 155 -1.72 -3.59 18.43
CA ASN A 155 -1.57 -4.45 17.28
C ASN A 155 -2.21 -3.85 16.00
N ALA A 156 -2.02 -2.56 15.81
CA ALA A 156 -2.58 -1.78 14.73
C ALA A 156 -1.65 -0.64 14.32
N GLU A 157 -1.82 -0.18 13.10
CA GLU A 157 -1.26 1.08 12.64
C GLU A 157 -2.03 2.26 13.25
N LEU A 158 -1.29 3.35 13.44
CA LEU A 158 -1.76 4.59 13.99
C LEU A 158 -1.28 5.76 13.13
N THR A 159 -2.21 6.58 12.62
CA THR A 159 -1.87 7.90 12.10
C THR A 159 -1.52 8.80 13.28
N LEU A 160 -0.24 9.16 13.38
CA LEU A 160 0.33 9.95 14.48
C LEU A 160 0.17 11.44 14.24
N GLY A 161 0.13 11.84 12.96
CA GLY A 161 -0.10 13.21 12.55
C GLY A 161 -0.26 13.32 11.04
N ARG A 162 -0.70 14.49 10.61
CA ARG A 162 -0.83 14.85 9.20
C ARG A 162 -0.09 16.14 8.93
N VAL A 163 0.50 16.26 7.75
CA VAL A 163 1.25 17.45 7.35
C VAL A 163 0.70 17.95 6.03
N TRP A 164 0.21 19.18 6.01
CA TRP A 164 -0.17 19.86 4.79
C TRP A 164 1.02 20.65 4.27
N ILE A 165 1.44 20.34 3.04
CA ILE A 165 2.55 20.99 2.35
C ILE A 165 2.10 21.51 0.98
N LYS A 166 2.60 22.69 0.60
CA LYS A 166 2.30 23.29 -0.71
C LYS A 166 3.33 22.97 -1.79
N PHE A 167 4.55 22.64 -1.38
CA PHE A 167 5.69 22.48 -2.26
C PHE A 167 6.32 21.11 -2.04
N HIS A 168 6.60 20.39 -3.12
CA HIS A 168 7.22 19.06 -3.10
C HIS A 168 8.70 19.16 -3.47
N ASP A 169 9.36 20.16 -2.91
CA ASP A 169 10.79 20.31 -3.10
C ASP A 169 11.56 19.74 -1.90
N ARG A 170 12.83 19.48 -2.14
CA ARG A 170 13.79 18.99 -1.15
C ARG A 170 13.76 19.83 0.13
N ARG A 171 13.69 21.16 0.04
CA ARG A 171 13.73 22.05 1.22
C ARG A 171 12.47 21.91 2.07
N SER A 172 11.33 21.75 1.44
CA SER A 172 10.03 21.59 2.10
C SER A 172 9.99 20.32 2.93
N PHE A 173 10.44 19.19 2.39
CA PHE A 173 10.53 17.94 3.15
C PHE A 173 11.54 18.01 4.31
N GLN A 174 12.64 18.76 4.15
CA GLN A 174 13.56 18.99 5.27
C GLN A 174 12.86 19.72 6.43
N PHE A 175 12.08 20.76 6.12
CA PHE A 175 11.30 21.47 7.14
C PHE A 175 10.24 20.59 7.79
N VAL A 176 9.59 19.71 7.03
CA VAL A 176 8.66 18.73 7.62
C VAL A 176 9.36 17.89 8.70
N TRP A 177 10.54 17.36 8.42
CA TRP A 177 11.27 16.56 9.40
C TRP A 177 11.80 17.37 10.59
N GLU A 178 12.40 18.53 10.35
CA GLU A 178 12.88 19.42 11.42
C GLU A 178 11.75 19.83 12.36
N GLU A 179 10.60 20.24 11.81
CA GLU A 179 9.43 20.62 12.59
C GLU A 179 8.81 19.42 13.32
N LEU A 180 8.73 18.24 12.69
CA LEU A 180 8.25 17.03 13.35
C LEU A 180 9.09 16.68 14.57
N LEU A 181 10.42 16.65 14.43
CA LEU A 181 11.35 16.35 15.52
C LEU A 181 11.20 17.35 16.67
N SER A 182 11.07 18.65 16.34
CA SER A 182 10.85 19.73 17.29
C SER A 182 9.51 19.60 18.03
N LEU A 183 8.41 19.40 17.29
CA LEU A 183 7.07 19.24 17.82
C LEU A 183 6.94 18.02 18.72
N VAL A 184 7.50 16.87 18.31
CA VAL A 184 7.48 15.66 19.15
C VAL A 184 8.20 15.93 20.47
N LYS A 185 9.39 16.52 20.44
CA LYS A 185 10.13 16.87 21.66
C LYS A 185 9.34 17.82 22.56
N ARG A 186 8.71 18.84 21.98
CA ARG A 186 7.89 19.82 22.71
C ARG A 186 6.68 19.17 23.37
N LEU A 187 5.90 18.39 22.60
CA LEU A 187 4.61 17.85 23.04
C LEU A 187 4.75 16.63 23.96
N THR A 188 5.85 15.89 23.86
CA THR A 188 6.04 14.64 24.63
C THR A 188 7.17 14.72 25.65
N SER A 189 7.93 15.82 25.65
CA SER A 189 9.18 15.99 26.41
C SER A 189 10.26 14.95 26.09
N GLN A 190 10.08 14.15 25.03
CA GLN A 190 10.98 13.08 24.60
C GLN A 190 11.39 13.29 23.16
N ARG A 191 12.68 13.05 22.87
CA ARG A 191 13.20 13.13 21.51
C ARG A 191 12.73 11.92 20.72
N LEU A 192 12.29 12.14 19.49
CA LEU A 192 12.10 11.08 18.53
C LEU A 192 13.47 10.59 18.06
N GLY A 193 13.72 9.28 18.10
CA GLY A 193 15.00 8.73 17.72
C GLY A 193 14.91 7.28 17.28
N PHE A 194 15.71 6.94 16.27
CA PHE A 194 15.95 5.57 15.85
C PHE A 194 16.95 4.90 16.77
N LYS A 195 16.69 3.65 17.17
CA LYS A 195 17.57 2.82 17.99
C LYS A 195 18.98 2.72 17.40
N ALA A 196 19.09 2.66 16.06
CA ALA A 196 20.37 2.60 15.37
C ALA A 196 21.17 3.91 15.42
N LEU A 197 20.53 5.05 15.70
CA LEU A 197 21.19 6.38 15.72
C LEU A 197 21.31 6.98 17.12
N HIS A 198 20.49 6.52 18.08
CA HIS A 198 20.40 7.10 19.42
C HIS A 198 20.32 6.03 20.50
N ARG A 199 21.01 6.24 21.63
CA ARG A 199 20.94 5.30 22.77
C ARG A 199 19.53 5.18 23.36
N SER A 200 18.79 6.28 23.39
CA SER A 200 17.40 6.32 23.86
C SER A 200 16.39 6.11 22.74
N GLY A 201 16.84 5.78 21.52
CA GLY A 201 15.96 5.61 20.37
C GLY A 201 15.06 4.39 20.52
N THR A 202 13.78 4.53 20.19
CA THR A 202 12.78 3.46 20.30
C THR A 202 12.29 2.97 18.94
N LEU A 203 12.45 3.78 17.88
CA LEU A 203 12.10 3.39 16.52
C LEU A 203 13.14 2.41 15.99
N LEU A 204 12.68 1.29 15.43
CA LEU A 204 13.54 0.31 14.78
C LEU A 204 13.92 0.76 13.38
N GLY A 205 12.99 1.41 12.67
CA GLY A 205 13.24 1.91 11.33
C GLY A 205 12.06 2.68 10.74
N PHE A 206 12.28 3.10 9.50
CA PHE A 206 11.40 3.90 8.67
C PHE A 206 11.05 3.08 7.43
N ASN A 207 9.76 2.77 7.29
CA ASN A 207 9.24 2.09 6.12
C ASN A 207 8.85 3.15 5.09
N ALA A 208 9.44 3.05 3.91
CA ALA A 208 9.37 4.12 2.93
C ALA A 208 8.83 3.64 1.60
N ASP A 209 8.11 4.54 0.94
CA ASP A 209 8.01 4.50 -0.51
C ASP A 209 9.36 4.86 -1.13
N MET A 210 9.57 4.47 -2.39
CA MET A 210 10.83 4.71 -3.10
C MET A 210 10.99 6.19 -3.55
N GLU A 211 10.44 7.14 -2.78
CA GLU A 211 10.43 8.57 -3.07
C GLU A 211 11.64 9.25 -2.41
N ALA A 212 12.57 9.72 -3.24
CA ALA A 212 13.90 10.15 -2.79
C ALA A 212 13.86 11.44 -1.95
N ALA A 213 13.00 12.40 -2.33
CA ALA A 213 12.97 13.72 -1.68
C ALA A 213 12.70 13.67 -0.16
N PRO A 214 11.65 13.00 0.36
CA PRO A 214 11.39 12.90 1.79
C PRO A 214 12.46 12.09 2.53
N LEU A 215 13.00 11.02 1.92
CA LEU A 215 14.02 10.17 2.55
C LEU A 215 15.35 10.89 2.72
N LEU A 216 15.89 11.45 1.64
CA LEU A 216 17.18 12.15 1.71
C LEU A 216 17.11 13.32 2.70
N ARG A 217 15.95 13.98 2.79
CA ARG A 217 15.76 15.15 3.65
C ARG A 217 15.43 14.80 5.10
N MET A 218 14.87 13.62 5.34
CA MET A 218 14.87 13.01 6.67
C MET A 218 16.31 12.82 7.15
N ALA A 219 17.17 12.27 6.30
CA ALA A 219 18.57 12.02 6.63
C ALA A 219 19.30 13.33 7.01
N ASP A 220 19.10 14.39 6.22
CA ASP A 220 19.64 15.73 6.53
C ASP A 220 19.18 16.26 7.89
N ALA A 221 17.88 16.15 8.19
CA ALA A 221 17.31 16.62 9.46
C ALA A 221 17.86 15.81 10.65
N LEU A 222 18.02 14.49 10.48
CA LEU A 222 18.51 13.59 11.52
C LEU A 222 19.99 13.76 11.83
N LEU A 223 20.81 14.21 10.88
CA LEU A 223 22.26 14.38 11.07
C LEU A 223 22.58 15.22 12.32
N SER A 224 21.83 16.30 12.54
CA SER A 224 22.01 17.20 13.69
C SER A 224 21.59 16.60 15.03
N THR A 225 20.94 15.44 15.03
CA THR A 225 20.34 14.84 16.22
C THR A 225 21.16 13.71 16.82
N ILE A 226 22.03 13.07 16.03
CA ILE A 226 22.77 11.84 16.40
C ILE A 226 23.52 12.01 17.73
N ASP A 227 23.34 11.05 18.64
CA ASP A 227 24.08 11.00 19.92
C ASP A 227 25.07 9.83 20.03
N LEU A 228 25.05 8.90 19.06
CA LEU A 228 26.00 7.80 18.98
C LEU A 228 27.27 8.23 18.25
N LYS A 229 28.35 8.38 19.01
CA LYS A 229 29.67 8.79 18.49
C LYS A 229 30.18 7.89 17.35
N SER A 230 30.03 6.57 17.48
CA SER A 230 30.45 5.61 16.45
C SER A 230 29.73 5.84 15.11
N VAL A 231 28.43 6.09 15.16
CA VAL A 231 27.61 6.38 13.98
C VAL A 231 27.98 7.73 13.39
N ALA A 232 28.19 8.75 14.22
CA ALA A 232 28.61 10.06 13.75
C ALA A 232 29.98 10.03 13.04
N GLU A 233 30.92 9.22 13.54
CA GLU A 233 32.23 8.99 12.93
C GLU A 233 32.12 8.24 11.60
N GLU A 234 31.36 7.14 11.56
CA GLU A 234 31.14 6.31 10.37
C GLU A 234 30.44 7.08 9.24
N VAL A 235 29.43 7.86 9.59
CA VAL A 235 28.66 8.68 8.64
C VAL A 235 29.53 9.80 8.05
N GLY A 236 30.58 10.23 8.77
CA GLY A 236 31.54 11.22 8.26
C GLY A 236 30.90 12.56 7.87
N GLY A 237 29.71 12.87 8.39
CA GLY A 237 28.92 14.03 8.00
C GLY A 237 28.12 13.88 6.69
N ALA A 238 28.10 12.71 6.05
CA ALA A 238 27.31 12.43 4.85
C ALA A 238 25.89 11.93 5.22
N PRO A 239 24.84 12.77 5.15
CA PRO A 239 23.52 12.42 5.68
C PRO A 239 22.92 11.15 5.06
N ILE A 240 23.18 10.91 3.78
CA ILE A 240 22.66 9.77 3.01
C ILE A 240 23.00 8.41 3.65
N SER A 241 24.17 8.28 4.29
CA SER A 241 24.60 7.05 4.94
C SER A 241 23.71 6.66 6.12
N LEU A 242 23.01 7.64 6.72
CA LEU A 242 22.07 7.39 7.82
C LEU A 242 20.86 6.56 7.39
N LEU A 243 20.56 6.51 6.08
CA LEU A 243 19.41 5.75 5.58
C LEU A 243 19.63 4.25 5.67
N LYS A 244 20.86 3.76 5.51
CA LYS A 244 21.17 2.32 5.51
C LYS A 244 20.74 1.62 6.79
N PRO A 245 21.07 2.10 8.00
CA PRO A 245 20.69 1.41 9.24
C PRO A 245 19.24 1.64 9.68
N ILE A 246 18.50 2.57 9.08
CA ILE A 246 17.15 2.95 9.55
C ILE A 246 16.04 2.77 8.53
N THR A 247 16.32 2.59 7.25
CA THR A 247 15.28 2.62 6.20
C THR A 247 15.08 1.25 5.58
N ARG A 248 13.81 0.87 5.41
CA ARG A 248 13.42 -0.28 4.59
C ARG A 248 12.40 0.16 3.56
N ILE A 249 12.67 -0.08 2.28
CA ILE A 249 11.75 0.28 1.21
C ILE A 249 10.66 -0.79 1.07
N CYS A 250 9.45 -0.33 0.79
CA CYS A 250 8.33 -1.18 0.42
C CYS A 250 8.61 -1.96 -0.88
N TYR A 251 8.52 -3.30 -0.81
CA TYR A 251 8.75 -4.16 -1.97
C TYR A 251 7.68 -4.00 -3.05
N SER A 252 6.45 -3.62 -2.70
CA SER A 252 5.44 -3.28 -3.69
C SER A 252 5.85 -2.08 -4.53
N HIS A 253 6.44 -1.04 -3.91
CA HIS A 253 6.90 0.15 -4.61
C HIS A 253 8.13 -0.10 -5.46
N ILE A 254 9.08 -0.92 -4.99
CA ILE A 254 10.19 -1.38 -5.82
C ILE A 254 9.69 -2.13 -7.05
N LYS A 255 8.73 -3.06 -6.88
CA LYS A 255 8.16 -3.82 -7.99
C LYS A 255 7.39 -2.97 -8.99
N ARG A 256 6.65 -1.95 -8.51
CA ARG A 256 5.98 -0.96 -9.38
C ARG A 256 6.97 -0.13 -10.20
N GLY A 257 8.20 0.04 -9.71
CA GLY A 257 9.29 0.75 -10.40
C GLY A 257 10.18 -0.14 -11.28
N LEU A 258 9.77 -1.38 -11.57
CA LEU A 258 10.45 -2.22 -12.57
C LEU A 258 10.10 -1.72 -13.98
N PRO A 259 11.04 -1.81 -14.94
CA PRO A 259 10.73 -1.54 -16.33
C PRO A 259 9.75 -2.60 -16.88
N ASP A 260 9.25 -2.39 -18.09
CA ASP A 260 8.54 -3.46 -18.80
C ASP A 260 9.51 -4.61 -19.04
N LEU A 261 9.14 -5.82 -18.57
CA LEU A 261 9.95 -7.02 -18.69
C LEU A 261 9.37 -8.01 -19.71
N SER A 262 8.30 -7.63 -20.41
CA SER A 262 7.53 -8.55 -21.28
C SER A 262 8.33 -9.13 -22.44
N HIS A 263 9.45 -8.49 -22.82
CA HIS A 263 10.38 -8.97 -23.85
C HIS A 263 11.34 -10.06 -23.36
N LEU A 264 11.47 -10.26 -22.04
CA LEU A 264 12.34 -11.28 -21.47
C LEU A 264 11.61 -12.63 -21.30
N PRO A 265 12.33 -13.76 -21.30
CA PRO A 265 11.82 -15.03 -20.79
C PRO A 265 11.29 -14.92 -19.37
N HIS A 266 10.24 -15.68 -19.03
CA HIS A 266 9.62 -15.64 -17.69
C HIS A 266 10.62 -15.85 -16.54
N GLU A 267 11.61 -16.71 -16.71
CA GLU A 267 12.64 -16.96 -15.69
C GLU A 267 13.48 -15.71 -15.39
N ASP A 268 13.80 -14.93 -16.41
CA ASP A 268 14.56 -13.69 -16.29
C ASP A 268 13.68 -12.58 -15.69
N GLN A 269 12.39 -12.52 -16.07
CA GLN A 269 11.42 -11.62 -15.44
C GLN A 269 11.32 -11.89 -13.93
N ASP A 270 11.25 -13.16 -13.54
CA ASP A 270 11.19 -13.58 -12.14
C ASP A 270 12.50 -13.25 -11.40
N ARG A 271 13.66 -13.46 -12.03
CA ARG A 271 14.97 -13.11 -11.47
C ARG A 271 15.09 -11.59 -11.26
N VAL A 272 14.77 -10.76 -12.26
CA VAL A 272 14.74 -9.30 -12.13
C VAL A 272 13.79 -8.87 -11.03
N SER A 273 12.57 -9.41 -10.99
CA SER A 273 11.55 -9.00 -10.01
C SER A 273 11.79 -9.48 -8.58
N SER A 274 12.81 -10.31 -8.37
CA SER A 274 13.17 -10.92 -7.09
C SER A 274 14.53 -10.48 -6.56
N PHE A 275 15.20 -9.50 -7.18
CA PHE A 275 16.51 -9.01 -6.76
C PHE A 275 16.56 -8.51 -5.30
N MET A 276 15.43 -8.12 -4.72
CA MET A 276 15.36 -7.70 -3.30
C MET A 276 15.58 -8.86 -2.31
N TYR A 277 15.64 -10.10 -2.80
CA TYR A 277 15.83 -11.31 -1.98
C TYR A 277 17.23 -11.92 -2.12
N LEU A 278 18.18 -11.22 -2.73
CA LEU A 278 19.58 -11.65 -2.76
C LEU A 278 20.12 -11.75 -1.33
N GLU A 279 20.79 -12.86 -1.01
CA GLU A 279 21.10 -13.23 0.38
C GLU A 279 22.53 -12.85 0.78
N THR A 280 23.45 -12.77 -0.18
CA THR A 280 24.84 -12.39 0.06
C THR A 280 25.34 -11.29 -0.89
N PRO A 281 26.40 -10.56 -0.52
CA PRO A 281 27.04 -9.60 -1.44
C PRO A 281 27.52 -10.25 -2.75
N GLU A 282 27.94 -11.51 -2.72
CA GLU A 282 28.33 -12.28 -3.90
C GLU A 282 27.14 -12.51 -4.84
N ASP A 283 25.95 -12.80 -4.31
CA ASP A 283 24.73 -12.93 -5.11
C ASP A 283 24.40 -11.60 -5.83
N VAL A 284 24.67 -10.46 -5.19
CA VAL A 284 24.46 -9.12 -5.76
C VAL A 284 25.42 -8.86 -6.92
N GLU A 285 26.70 -9.20 -6.76
CA GLU A 285 27.68 -9.09 -7.84
C GLU A 285 27.39 -10.06 -8.98
N GLU A 286 26.98 -11.31 -8.69
CA GLU A 286 26.54 -12.25 -9.72
C GLU A 286 25.32 -11.71 -10.48
N PHE A 287 24.32 -11.19 -9.76
CA PHE A 287 23.14 -10.59 -10.35
C PHE A 287 23.50 -9.40 -11.27
N LYS A 288 24.41 -8.53 -10.82
CA LYS A 288 24.91 -7.40 -11.61
C LYS A 288 25.63 -7.86 -12.90
N LEU A 289 26.48 -8.87 -12.80
CA LEU A 289 27.16 -9.44 -13.97
C LEU A 289 26.15 -10.07 -14.94
N TRP A 290 25.13 -10.76 -14.40
CA TRP A 290 24.06 -11.32 -15.19
C TRP A 290 23.24 -10.24 -15.90
N ILE A 291 22.84 -9.16 -15.23
CA ILE A 291 22.12 -8.01 -15.84
C ILE A 291 22.90 -7.44 -17.03
N ARG A 292 24.22 -7.29 -16.90
CA ARG A 292 25.10 -6.80 -17.97
C ARG A 292 25.21 -7.75 -19.17
N SER A 293 24.90 -9.03 -18.96
CA SER A 293 24.92 -10.06 -20.00
C SER A 293 23.55 -10.30 -20.65
N LEU A 294 22.48 -9.68 -20.13
CA LEU A 294 21.13 -9.90 -20.63
C LEU A 294 20.99 -9.38 -22.06
N PRO A 295 20.31 -10.12 -22.95
CA PRO A 295 19.95 -9.64 -24.28
C PRO A 295 18.75 -8.68 -24.17
N ASP A 296 18.99 -7.51 -23.61
CA ASP A 296 17.98 -6.49 -23.32
C ASP A 296 17.93 -5.41 -24.41
N PRO A 297 16.84 -5.32 -25.21
CA PRO A 297 16.73 -4.31 -26.24
C PRO A 297 16.78 -2.89 -25.65
N ASN A 298 17.80 -2.13 -26.05
CA ASN A 298 18.07 -0.75 -25.59
C ASN A 298 18.56 -0.62 -24.15
N ASP A 299 19.08 -1.68 -23.54
CA ASP A 299 19.75 -1.65 -22.23
C ASP A 299 18.89 -1.07 -21.09
N VAL A 300 17.55 -1.16 -21.20
CA VAL A 300 16.58 -0.59 -20.25
C VAL A 300 16.78 -1.13 -18.83
N ILE A 301 16.96 -2.43 -18.70
CA ILE A 301 17.18 -3.16 -17.44
C ILE A 301 18.57 -2.85 -16.90
N LEU A 302 19.58 -2.76 -17.77
CA LEU A 302 20.92 -2.35 -17.38
C LEU A 302 20.91 -0.93 -16.78
N TYR A 303 20.34 0.05 -17.49
CA TYR A 303 20.19 1.42 -16.97
C TYR A 303 19.33 1.49 -15.71
N TRP A 304 18.28 0.67 -15.63
CA TRP A 304 17.47 0.57 -14.42
C TRP A 304 18.29 0.09 -13.22
N TRP A 305 19.18 -0.89 -13.39
CA TRP A 305 20.07 -1.39 -12.35
C TRP A 305 21.16 -0.38 -11.99
N GLU A 306 21.81 0.21 -12.99
CA GLU A 306 22.82 1.27 -12.79
C GLU A 306 22.24 2.45 -12.04
N HIS A 307 20.98 2.83 -12.29
CA HIS A 307 20.28 3.83 -11.49
C HIS A 307 20.19 3.43 -10.01
N LYS A 308 20.01 2.15 -9.68
CA LYS A 308 20.00 1.69 -8.28
C LYS A 308 21.39 1.78 -7.66
N GLU A 309 22.43 1.44 -8.41
CA GLU A 309 23.83 1.57 -7.96
C GLU A 309 24.25 3.04 -7.77
N MET A 310 23.83 3.94 -8.66
CA MET A 310 24.13 5.38 -8.57
C MET A 310 23.55 6.04 -7.32
N HIS A 311 22.49 5.47 -6.75
CA HIS A 311 21.88 5.95 -5.52
C HIS A 311 22.31 5.08 -4.34
N GLU A 312 23.37 5.49 -3.65
CA GLU A 312 24.03 4.75 -2.55
C GLU A 312 23.09 4.25 -1.45
N TRP A 313 21.93 4.88 -1.27
CA TRP A 313 20.92 4.49 -0.28
C TRP A 313 19.95 3.41 -0.77
N LEU A 314 19.78 3.25 -2.09
CA LEU A 314 18.64 2.54 -2.67
C LEU A 314 18.77 1.03 -2.53
N LEU A 315 19.92 0.44 -2.91
CA LEU A 315 20.15 -1.00 -2.74
C LEU A 315 20.25 -1.43 -1.26
N PRO A 316 21.01 -0.73 -0.37
CA PRO A 316 21.06 -1.05 1.06
C PRO A 316 19.74 -0.99 1.82
N THR A 317 18.74 -0.27 1.29
CA THR A 317 17.42 -0.17 1.92
C THR A 317 16.40 -1.15 1.31
N ALA A 318 16.80 -1.87 0.25
CA ALA A 318 16.00 -2.89 -0.43
C ALA A 318 16.48 -4.32 -0.15
N ILE A 319 17.81 -4.53 -0.03
CA ILE A 319 18.46 -5.84 0.08
C ILE A 319 19.11 -5.97 1.46
N GLU A 320 18.82 -7.05 2.18
CA GLU A 320 19.30 -7.26 3.56
C GLU A 320 20.81 -7.37 3.64
N CYS A 321 21.45 -8.10 2.74
CA CYS A 321 22.90 -8.31 2.80
C CYS A 321 23.73 -7.04 2.56
N LEU A 322 23.08 -5.95 2.13
CA LEU A 322 23.69 -4.64 1.90
C LEU A 322 23.30 -3.60 2.96
N THR A 323 22.41 -3.94 3.89
CA THR A 323 21.93 -3.01 4.92
C THR A 323 22.85 -3.00 6.14
N ASP A 324 22.98 -1.85 6.79
CA ASP A 324 23.62 -1.72 8.11
C ASP A 324 22.60 -1.90 9.25
N MET A 325 21.33 -2.15 8.91
CA MET A 325 20.29 -2.43 9.88
C MET A 325 20.53 -3.78 10.54
N ALA A 326 20.36 -3.85 11.87
CA ALA A 326 20.45 -5.13 12.56
C ALA A 326 19.41 -6.12 11.99
N SER A 327 19.82 -7.36 11.69
CA SER A 327 18.96 -8.35 11.04
C SER A 327 17.64 -8.58 11.80
N ASP A 328 17.68 -8.64 13.14
CA ASP A 328 16.47 -8.74 13.97
C ASP A 328 15.49 -7.58 13.71
N ASP A 329 16.00 -6.36 13.57
CA ASP A 329 15.19 -5.17 13.30
C ASP A 329 14.67 -5.20 11.85
N TRP A 330 15.52 -5.61 10.89
CA TRP A 330 15.12 -5.82 9.49
C TRP A 330 13.94 -6.77 9.37
N TYR A 331 13.93 -7.90 10.07
CA TYR A 331 12.82 -8.87 10.00
C TYR A 331 11.56 -8.41 10.73
N VAL A 332 11.67 -7.49 11.70
CA VAL A 332 10.53 -6.92 12.42
C VAL A 332 9.83 -5.84 11.59
N ILE A 333 10.57 -5.05 10.83
CA ILE A 333 10.04 -4.01 9.94
C ILE A 333 9.48 -4.68 8.69
N GLU A 334 8.20 -4.53 8.40
CA GLU A 334 7.64 -5.15 7.19
C GLU A 334 8.02 -4.36 5.93
N ALA A 335 8.42 -5.04 4.85
CA ALA A 335 8.69 -4.42 3.55
C ALA A 335 7.39 -4.09 2.78
N THR A 336 6.40 -3.52 3.45
CA THR A 336 5.10 -3.23 2.85
C THR A 336 4.47 -1.99 3.45
N THR A 337 3.95 -1.10 2.61
CA THR A 337 3.13 0.05 3.01
C THR A 337 1.63 -0.24 2.87
N ASN A 338 1.24 -1.51 2.71
CA ASN A 338 -0.16 -1.91 2.60
C ASN A 338 -1.02 -1.47 3.79
N PHE A 339 -0.42 -1.31 4.97
CA PHE A 339 -1.11 -0.76 6.14
C PHE A 339 -1.48 0.70 5.87
N GLY A 340 -0.49 1.53 5.53
CA GLY A 340 -0.69 2.92 5.11
C GLY A 340 -1.74 3.04 4.00
N GLU A 341 -1.63 2.24 2.93
CA GLU A 341 -2.62 2.21 1.84
C GLU A 341 -4.04 1.84 2.34
N ALA A 342 -4.17 0.89 3.26
CA ALA A 342 -5.45 0.50 3.85
C ALA A 342 -6.03 1.60 4.75
N GLN A 343 -5.18 2.24 5.56
CA GLN A 343 -5.56 3.38 6.38
C GLN A 343 -5.98 4.57 5.51
N HIS A 344 -5.27 4.82 4.41
CA HIS A 344 -5.66 5.81 3.42
C HIS A 344 -7.02 5.52 2.81
N LYS A 345 -7.29 4.26 2.44
CA LYS A 345 -8.60 3.85 1.93
C LYS A 345 -9.70 4.05 2.98
N ALA A 346 -9.42 3.79 4.26
CA ALA A 346 -10.35 4.00 5.36
C ALA A 346 -10.61 5.50 5.59
N ASN A 347 -9.56 6.33 5.64
CA ASN A 347 -9.65 7.78 5.76
C ASN A 347 -10.44 8.36 4.58
N ASN A 348 -10.13 7.95 3.33
CA ASN A 348 -10.87 8.36 2.13
C ASN A 348 -12.35 7.99 2.17
N ALA A 349 -12.71 6.84 2.73
CA ALA A 349 -14.11 6.46 2.90
C ALA A 349 -14.84 7.37 3.92
N GLN A 350 -14.10 7.97 4.85
CA GLN A 350 -14.62 8.87 5.87
C GLN A 350 -14.66 10.34 5.41
N THR A 351 -13.62 10.81 4.72
CA THR A 351 -13.44 12.21 4.32
C THR A 351 -13.90 12.52 2.89
N ARG A 352 -14.10 11.48 2.05
CA ARG A 352 -14.33 11.55 0.59
C ARG A 352 -13.16 12.22 -0.17
N ILE A 353 -12.82 11.67 -1.33
CA ILE A 353 -11.92 12.32 -2.29
C ILE A 353 -12.67 13.52 -2.88
N ASN A 354 -12.04 14.70 -2.94
CA ASN A 354 -12.58 15.95 -3.51
C ASN A 354 -13.81 16.57 -2.81
N MET A 355 -14.08 16.31 -1.51
CA MET A 355 -14.98 17.24 -0.81
C MET A 355 -14.28 18.59 -0.63
N GLY A 356 -14.99 19.67 -0.95
CA GLY A 356 -14.52 21.06 -0.83
C GLY A 356 -14.19 21.53 0.60
N SER A 357 -14.02 20.61 1.55
CA SER A 357 -13.38 20.88 2.84
C SER A 357 -11.85 20.87 2.63
N SER A 358 -11.38 21.83 1.83
CA SER A 358 -9.98 22.04 1.45
C SER A 358 -9.14 22.71 2.52
N ASN A 359 -9.67 22.85 3.72
CA ASN A 359 -9.02 23.62 4.76
C ASN A 359 -8.38 22.65 5.77
N PRO A 360 -7.08 22.79 6.11
CA PRO A 360 -6.52 22.23 7.33
C PRO A 360 -7.32 22.61 8.59
N SER A 361 -8.24 23.60 8.50
CA SER A 361 -9.26 23.90 9.50
C SER A 361 -10.45 22.93 9.56
N SER A 362 -10.51 21.92 8.69
CA SER A 362 -11.59 20.95 8.73
C SER A 362 -11.46 20.14 10.01
N SER A 363 -12.37 20.45 10.94
CA SER A 363 -12.59 19.74 12.21
C SER A 363 -12.69 18.22 12.03
N ILE A 364 -12.94 17.74 10.80
CA ILE A 364 -13.11 16.33 10.49
C ILE A 364 -11.90 15.49 10.90
N TYR A 365 -10.66 15.93 10.62
CA TYR A 365 -9.48 15.15 11.01
C TYR A 365 -9.29 15.18 12.52
N GLU A 366 -9.51 16.33 13.17
CA GLU A 366 -9.48 16.45 14.62
C GLU A 366 -10.53 15.55 15.30
N ILE A 367 -11.75 15.47 14.75
CA ILE A 367 -12.83 14.60 15.23
C ILE A 367 -12.44 13.12 15.05
N LEU A 368 -11.89 12.75 13.89
CA LEU A 368 -11.45 11.38 13.62
C LEU A 368 -10.33 10.97 14.57
N ASP A 369 -9.35 11.84 14.77
CA ASP A 369 -8.23 11.60 15.68
C ASP A 369 -8.69 11.58 17.15
N THR A 370 -9.66 12.41 17.54
CA THR A 370 -10.28 12.39 18.88
C THR A 370 -10.97 11.04 19.14
N ARG A 371 -11.76 10.55 18.18
CA ARG A 371 -12.41 9.22 18.28
C ARG A 371 -11.37 8.12 18.35
N ARG A 372 -10.34 8.21 17.50
CA ARG A 372 -9.26 7.23 17.47
C ARG A 372 -8.47 7.22 18.79
N ALA A 373 -8.23 8.37 19.40
CA ALA A 373 -7.60 8.46 20.72
C ALA A 373 -8.41 7.71 21.78
N ALA A 374 -9.73 7.92 21.84
CA ALA A 374 -10.61 7.23 22.77
C ALA A 374 -10.66 5.71 22.53
N GLU A 375 -10.66 5.28 21.27
CA GLU A 375 -10.58 3.86 20.91
C GLU A 375 -9.27 3.22 21.40
N ILE A 376 -8.13 3.88 21.20
CA ILE A 376 -6.82 3.39 21.64
C ILE A 376 -6.79 3.23 23.16
N GLU A 377 -7.28 4.23 23.90
CA GLU A 377 -7.34 4.15 25.36
C GLU A 377 -8.23 3.00 25.83
N THR A 378 -9.39 2.80 25.17
CA THR A 378 -10.28 1.67 25.44
C THR A 378 -9.59 0.33 25.19
N MET A 379 -8.85 0.20 24.07
CA MET A 379 -8.11 -1.04 23.74
C MET A 379 -7.00 -1.33 24.75
N LEU A 380 -6.27 -0.29 25.17
CA LEU A 380 -5.19 -0.43 26.15
C LEU A 380 -5.72 -0.79 27.55
N GLN A 381 -6.86 -0.23 27.96
CA GLN A 381 -7.47 -0.50 29.27
C GLN A 381 -8.15 -1.88 29.32
N SER A 382 -8.89 -2.24 28.27
CA SER A 382 -9.68 -3.48 28.24
C SER A 382 -8.89 -4.70 27.77
N GLY A 383 -7.77 -4.50 27.05
CA GLY A 383 -7.06 -5.57 26.34
C GLY A 383 -7.79 -6.11 25.11
N ASN A 384 -8.99 -5.58 24.79
CA ASN A 384 -9.78 -6.01 23.64
C ASN A 384 -9.29 -5.32 22.37
N LEU A 385 -8.39 -6.00 21.66
CA LEU A 385 -7.82 -5.51 20.40
C LEU A 385 -8.84 -5.61 19.26
N HIS A 386 -8.84 -4.62 18.35
CA HIS A 386 -9.69 -4.66 17.14
C HIS A 386 -9.38 -5.88 16.26
N ASN A 387 -8.09 -6.24 16.16
CA ASN A 387 -7.65 -7.45 15.47
C ASN A 387 -6.66 -8.22 16.36
N PRO A 388 -7.14 -9.13 17.23
CA PRO A 388 -6.28 -9.92 18.10
C PRO A 388 -5.39 -10.89 17.30
N ARG A 389 -5.70 -11.11 16.02
CA ARG A 389 -4.99 -12.04 15.15
C ARG A 389 -3.83 -11.43 14.36
N ASN A 390 -3.48 -10.15 14.56
CA ASN A 390 -2.40 -9.51 13.80
C ASN A 390 -1.03 -9.49 14.52
N LYS A 391 -0.85 -10.25 15.61
CA LYS A 391 0.40 -10.24 16.41
C LYS A 391 1.60 -10.62 15.55
N VAL A 392 2.81 -10.18 15.93
CA VAL A 392 4.07 -10.54 15.24
C VAL A 392 4.20 -12.04 15.01
N SER A 393 3.88 -12.88 16.00
CA SER A 393 3.90 -14.33 15.86
C SER A 393 2.92 -14.84 14.80
N HIS A 394 1.71 -14.26 14.73
CA HIS A 394 0.75 -14.59 13.70
C HIS A 394 1.19 -14.09 12.32
N ARG A 395 1.85 -12.93 12.26
CA ARG A 395 2.42 -12.39 11.01
C ARG A 395 3.56 -13.26 10.52
N TYR A 396 4.46 -13.67 11.40
CA TYR A 396 5.53 -14.64 11.10
C TYR A 396 4.96 -15.97 10.63
N ALA A 397 3.96 -16.53 11.34
CA ALA A 397 3.27 -17.74 10.93
C ALA A 397 2.56 -17.59 9.57
N ASN A 398 1.89 -16.46 9.34
CA ASN A 398 1.21 -16.17 8.07
C ASN A 398 2.20 -15.93 6.93
N ARG A 399 3.37 -15.31 7.19
CA ARG A 399 4.45 -15.15 6.22
C ARG A 399 5.05 -16.49 5.86
N ASN A 400 5.34 -17.34 6.85
CA ASN A 400 5.82 -18.70 6.60
C ASN A 400 4.80 -19.52 5.82
N ARG A 401 3.51 -19.45 6.17
CA ARG A 401 2.44 -20.08 5.38
C ARG A 401 2.40 -19.55 3.95
N ARG A 402 2.51 -18.23 3.75
CA ARG A 402 2.56 -17.63 2.42
C ARG A 402 3.79 -18.07 1.63
N ARG A 403 4.96 -18.19 2.27
CA ARG A 403 6.19 -18.71 1.65
C ARG A 403 5.99 -20.16 1.20
N VAL A 404 5.51 -21.03 2.11
CA VAL A 404 5.20 -22.43 1.79
C VAL A 404 4.20 -22.51 0.64
N HIS A 405 3.12 -21.74 0.69
CA HIS A 405 2.10 -21.76 -0.34
C HIS A 405 2.58 -21.21 -1.69
N ALA A 406 3.45 -20.19 -1.69
CA ALA A 406 4.10 -19.71 -2.91
C ALA A 406 5.01 -20.79 -3.51
N THR A 407 5.80 -21.48 -2.67
CA THR A 407 6.61 -22.62 -3.10
C THR A 407 5.76 -23.76 -3.66
N GLU A 408 4.63 -24.09 -3.03
CA GLU A 408 3.68 -25.08 -3.53
C GLU A 408 3.07 -24.66 -4.87
N LYS A 409 2.66 -23.41 -5.03
CA LYS A 409 2.13 -22.89 -6.30
C LYS A 409 3.16 -22.96 -7.42
N VAL A 410 4.42 -22.60 -7.17
CA VAL A 410 5.50 -22.72 -8.15
C VAL A 410 5.72 -24.18 -8.53
N LYS A 411 5.71 -25.10 -7.54
CA LYS A 411 5.77 -26.54 -7.83
C LYS A 411 4.60 -27.01 -8.68
N HIS A 412 3.38 -26.62 -8.35
CA HIS A 412 2.18 -26.96 -9.13
C HIS A 412 2.24 -26.41 -10.56
N ALA A 413 2.62 -25.15 -10.73
CA ALA A 413 2.78 -24.55 -12.05
C ALA A 413 3.86 -25.25 -12.88
N ARG A 414 4.96 -25.70 -12.25
CA ARG A 414 6.00 -26.46 -12.93
C ARG A 414 5.48 -27.82 -13.40
N VAL A 415 4.74 -28.54 -12.56
CA VAL A 415 4.10 -29.81 -12.94
C VAL A 415 3.10 -29.59 -14.08
N GLU A 416 2.26 -28.56 -13.99
CA GLU A 416 1.28 -28.24 -15.05
C GLU A 416 1.96 -27.89 -16.38
N GLN A 417 3.10 -27.19 -16.34
CA GLN A 417 3.89 -26.88 -17.53
C GLN A 417 4.59 -28.12 -18.11
N GLU A 418 5.09 -29.01 -17.25
CA GLU A 418 5.64 -30.31 -17.66
C GLU A 418 4.56 -31.18 -18.33
N ASP A 419 3.34 -31.21 -17.77
CA ASP A 419 2.19 -31.92 -18.33
C ASP A 419 1.74 -31.32 -19.67
N LEU A 420 1.70 -29.99 -19.79
CA LEU A 420 1.38 -29.31 -21.04
C LEU A 420 2.39 -29.64 -22.14
N ARG A 421 3.69 -29.60 -21.84
CA ARG A 421 4.76 -29.98 -22.78
C ARG A 421 4.64 -31.45 -23.20
N ALA A 422 4.29 -32.34 -22.27
CA ALA A 422 4.06 -33.74 -22.58
C ALA A 422 2.85 -33.94 -23.51
N ALA A 423 1.77 -33.19 -23.29
CA ALA A 423 0.58 -33.21 -24.14
C ALA A 423 0.86 -32.65 -25.55
N GLU A 424 1.59 -31.53 -25.66
CA GLU A 424 2.01 -30.95 -26.94
C GLU A 424 2.85 -31.94 -27.75
N LYS A 425 3.78 -32.63 -27.10
CA LYS A 425 4.58 -33.68 -27.74
C LYS A 425 3.71 -34.83 -28.24
N ALA A 426 2.77 -35.31 -27.42
CA ALA A 426 1.87 -36.39 -27.81
C ALA A 426 0.98 -35.99 -29.02
N VAL A 427 0.52 -34.74 -29.08
CA VAL A 427 -0.23 -34.21 -30.24
C VAL A 427 0.67 -34.17 -31.48
N ALA A 428 1.90 -33.70 -31.37
CA ALA A 428 2.85 -33.67 -32.48
C ALA A 428 3.15 -35.09 -33.01
N ASP A 429 3.39 -36.05 -32.11
CA ASP A 429 3.64 -37.45 -32.47
C ASP A 429 2.41 -38.09 -33.16
N ALA A 430 1.19 -37.82 -32.65
CA ALA A 430 -0.04 -38.31 -33.26
C ALA A 430 -0.29 -37.71 -34.66
N GLN A 431 0.01 -36.42 -34.85
CA GLN A 431 -0.08 -35.75 -36.16
C GLN A 431 0.93 -36.32 -37.15
N ALA A 432 2.17 -36.59 -36.71
CA ALA A 432 3.19 -37.24 -37.54
C ALA A 432 2.75 -38.63 -37.98
N HIS A 433 2.20 -39.44 -37.06
CA HIS A 433 1.67 -40.76 -37.36
C HIS A 433 0.49 -40.71 -38.34
N LEU A 434 -0.45 -39.77 -38.16
CA LEU A 434 -1.56 -39.54 -39.09
C LEU A 434 -1.08 -39.18 -40.50
N LYS A 435 -0.02 -38.36 -40.60
CA LYS A 435 0.58 -37.98 -41.88
C LYS A 435 1.21 -39.19 -42.57
N GLN A 436 1.89 -40.06 -41.82
CA GLN A 436 2.45 -41.31 -42.35
C GLN A 436 1.34 -42.25 -42.85
N MET A 437 0.31 -42.50 -42.04
CA MET A 437 -0.84 -43.32 -42.44
C MET A 437 -1.54 -42.78 -43.69
N ARG A 438 -1.69 -41.45 -43.81
CA ARG A 438 -2.25 -40.83 -45.02
C ARG A 438 -1.37 -41.07 -46.23
N ALA A 439 -0.05 -40.95 -46.09
CA ALA A 439 0.88 -41.24 -47.18
C ALA A 439 0.79 -42.71 -47.62
N GLU A 440 0.73 -43.64 -46.67
CA GLU A 440 0.55 -45.07 -46.95
C GLU A 440 -0.80 -45.36 -47.60
N SER A 441 -1.90 -44.78 -47.10
CA SER A 441 -3.23 -44.92 -47.70
C SER A 441 -3.28 -44.35 -49.12
N ASN A 442 -2.57 -43.25 -49.40
CA ASN A 442 -2.58 -42.62 -50.72
C ASN A 442 -1.90 -43.49 -51.78
N ILE A 443 -0.94 -44.34 -51.38
CA ILE A 443 -0.33 -45.36 -52.26
C ILE A 443 -1.37 -46.38 -52.71
N TRP A 444 -2.27 -46.80 -51.81
CA TRP A 444 -3.31 -47.79 -52.10
C TRP A 444 -4.54 -47.19 -52.80
N SER A 445 -4.82 -45.90 -52.61
CA SER A 445 -5.93 -45.21 -53.28
C SER A 445 -5.58 -44.58 -54.63
N ASN A 446 -4.30 -44.49 -55.00
CA ASN A 446 -3.87 -44.00 -56.32
C ASN A 446 -3.83 -45.15 -57.34
N PRO A 447 -4.74 -45.18 -58.35
CA PRO A 447 -4.81 -46.26 -59.33
C PRO A 447 -3.51 -46.49 -60.10
N GLN A 448 -2.72 -45.43 -60.35
CA GLN A 448 -1.45 -45.54 -61.05
C GLN A 448 -0.36 -46.23 -60.20
N SER A 449 -0.35 -45.97 -58.89
CA SER A 449 0.59 -46.60 -57.95
C SER A 449 0.26 -48.09 -57.75
N VAL A 450 -1.03 -48.42 -57.64
CA VAL A 450 -1.51 -49.80 -57.59
C VAL A 450 -1.20 -50.55 -58.88
N PHE A 451 -1.38 -49.91 -60.04
CA PHE A 451 -1.04 -50.50 -61.35
C PHE A 451 0.47 -50.77 -61.50
N ALA A 452 1.32 -49.86 -61.03
CA ALA A 452 2.78 -50.03 -61.01
C ALA A 452 3.22 -51.21 -60.11
N LEU A 453 2.59 -51.37 -58.94
CA LEU A 453 2.86 -52.52 -58.04
C LEU A 453 2.40 -53.85 -58.66
N LEU A 454 1.23 -53.87 -59.30
CA LEU A 454 0.72 -55.04 -60.03
C LEU A 454 1.64 -55.46 -61.18
N THR A 455 2.14 -54.50 -61.96
CA THR A 455 3.09 -54.78 -63.06
C THR A 455 4.43 -55.28 -62.53
N MET A 456 4.92 -54.74 -61.41
CA MET A 456 6.14 -55.22 -60.75
C MET A 456 5.97 -56.65 -60.22
N PHE A 457 4.83 -56.97 -59.61
CA PHE A 457 4.50 -58.32 -59.16
C PHE A 457 4.42 -59.30 -60.33
N GLN A 458 3.77 -58.92 -61.44
CA GLN A 458 3.74 -59.73 -62.66
C GLN A 458 5.16 -60.00 -63.23
N ALA A 459 6.05 -59.00 -63.21
CA ALA A 459 7.44 -59.18 -63.63
C ALA A 459 8.23 -60.14 -62.73
N ILE A 460 8.01 -60.09 -61.41
CA ILE A 460 8.62 -61.03 -60.45
C ILE A 460 8.09 -62.44 -60.66
N VAL A 461 6.78 -62.61 -60.81
CA VAL A 461 6.17 -63.92 -61.10
C VAL A 461 6.71 -64.48 -62.43
N ALA A 462 6.86 -63.64 -63.46
CA ALA A 462 7.44 -64.04 -64.74
C ALA A 462 8.93 -64.45 -64.63
N LEU A 463 9.69 -63.88 -63.69
CA LEU A 463 11.06 -64.30 -63.38
C LEU A 463 11.10 -65.65 -62.66
N PHE A 464 10.15 -65.93 -61.77
CA PHE A 464 10.07 -67.22 -61.06
C PHE A 464 9.60 -68.37 -61.94
N TYR A 465 8.73 -68.12 -62.93
CA TYR A 465 8.26 -69.11 -63.90
C TYR A 465 9.22 -69.32 -65.10
N LYS A 466 10.35 -68.61 -65.13
CA LYS A 466 11.42 -68.79 -66.13
C LYS A 466 12.57 -69.71 -65.68
N LYS A 467 12.43 -70.33 -64.52
CA LYS A 467 13.18 -71.52 -64.09
C LYS A 467 12.26 -72.73 -64.17
#